data_AF-A0A6L5XLB0-F1
#
_entry.id   AF-A0A6L5XLB0-F1
#
_cell.length_a   1.000
_cell.length_b   1.000
_cell.length_c   1.000
_cell.angle_alpha   90.00
_cell.angle_beta   90.00
_cell.angle_gamma   90.00
#
_symmetry.space_group_name_H-M   'P 1'
#
loop_
_entity.id
_entity.type
_entity.pdbx_description
1 polymer ?
#
loop_
_entity_poly.entity_id
_entity_poly.type
_entity_poly.pdbx_seq_one_letter_code
_entity_poly.pdbx_strand_id
1 'polypeptide(L)'
;MSVQALGLRAYSDALQHFNKVDGSLKQGMPVGKQTLFSRTLDQSLLRDSVDKGETFGAQADFIRYPDQQHTPVTPDNSFANTVKNSLNKVNELQSAKAQAIDDFASGRTQNVHELMITMQKSSLAMKLTSAVRGKVLEAYKEISKMQF
;
A
#
# COMPACT_ATOMS: atom_id res chain seq x y z
N MET A 1 0.78 30.47 -24.27
CA MET A 1 0.30 29.17 -24.76
C MET A 1 -0.25 28.40 -23.58
N SER A 2 -1.55 28.13 -23.56
CA SER A 2 -2.30 27.70 -22.38
C SER A 2 -2.12 26.21 -22.09
N VAL A 3 -1.90 25.90 -20.80
CA VAL A 3 -1.74 24.54 -20.22
C VAL A 3 -3.01 23.67 -20.38
N GLN A 4 -4.12 24.27 -20.83
CA GLN A 4 -5.40 23.61 -21.09
C GLN A 4 -5.40 22.75 -22.37
N ALA A 5 -4.49 22.99 -23.32
CA ALA A 5 -4.43 22.23 -24.58
C ALA A 5 -3.73 20.86 -24.47
N LEU A 6 -2.90 20.65 -23.44
CA LEU A 6 -2.15 19.42 -23.25
C LEU A 6 -3.01 18.31 -22.59
N GLY A 7 -3.87 18.69 -21.64
CA GLY A 7 -4.79 17.75 -20.98
C GLY A 7 -5.83 17.15 -21.93
N LEU A 8 -6.30 17.93 -22.91
CA LEU A 8 -7.26 17.47 -23.92
C LEU A 8 -6.64 16.48 -24.91
N ARG A 9 -5.35 16.63 -25.25
CA ARG A 9 -4.61 15.67 -26.10
C ARG A 9 -4.33 14.35 -25.39
N ALA A 10 -3.92 14.39 -24.12
CA ALA A 10 -3.67 13.18 -23.35
C ALA A 10 -4.95 12.35 -23.14
N TYR A 11 -6.10 13.01 -22.96
CA TYR A 11 -7.39 12.34 -22.87
C TYR A 11 -7.83 11.74 -24.20
N SER A 12 -7.62 12.43 -25.33
CA SER A 12 -7.95 11.88 -26.65
C SER A 12 -7.08 10.67 -27.02
N ASP A 13 -5.79 10.69 -26.68
CA ASP A 13 -4.89 9.58 -26.95
C ASP A 13 -5.26 8.36 -26.09
N ALA A 14 -5.55 8.56 -24.80
CA ALA A 14 -5.96 7.48 -23.89
C ALA A 14 -7.25 6.77 -24.37
N LEU A 15 -8.23 7.54 -24.87
CA LEU A 15 -9.47 6.98 -25.42
C LEU A 15 -9.25 6.17 -26.71
N GLN A 16 -8.30 6.58 -27.56
CA GLN A 16 -7.97 5.82 -28.78
C GLN A 16 -7.31 4.47 -28.46
N HIS A 17 -6.44 4.43 -27.44
CA HIS A 17 -5.79 3.21 -27.03
C HIS A 17 -6.77 2.22 -26.39
N PHE A 18 -7.74 2.69 -25.60
CA PHE A 18 -8.75 1.83 -24.99
C PHE A 18 -9.61 1.09 -26.04
N ASN A 19 -10.05 1.80 -27.08
CA ASN A 19 -10.90 1.21 -28.14
C ASN A 19 -10.15 0.13 -28.97
N LYS A 20 -8.82 0.22 -29.07
CA LYS A 20 -7.97 -0.81 -29.71
C LYS A 20 -7.87 -2.10 -28.87
N VAL A 21 -7.86 -2.00 -27.54
CA VAL A 21 -7.72 -3.17 -26.66
C VAL A 21 -9.03 -3.96 -26.60
N ASP A 22 -10.19 -3.29 -26.58
CA ASP A 22 -11.50 -3.95 -26.62
C ASP A 22 -11.77 -4.72 -27.94
N GLY A 23 -11.28 -4.21 -29.07
CA GLY A 23 -11.38 -4.91 -30.36
C GLY A 23 -10.55 -6.21 -30.41
N SER A 24 -9.43 -6.24 -29.69
CA SER A 24 -8.55 -7.42 -29.64
C SER A 24 -9.06 -8.55 -28.73
N LEU A 25 -9.96 -8.22 -27.79
CA LEU A 25 -10.50 -9.16 -26.81
C LEU A 25 -11.79 -9.86 -27.29
N LYS A 26 -12.44 -9.36 -28.35
CA LYS A 26 -13.67 -9.96 -28.92
C LYS A 26 -13.44 -10.85 -30.15
N GLN A 27 -12.22 -10.91 -30.69
CA GLN A 27 -11.88 -11.78 -31.81
C GLN A 27 -11.37 -13.14 -31.29
N GLY A 28 -12.30 -14.01 -30.88
CA GLY A 28 -11.99 -15.41 -30.61
C GLY A 28 -11.46 -16.09 -31.87
N MET A 29 -10.16 -16.43 -31.90
CA MET A 29 -9.56 -17.24 -32.95
C MET A 29 -9.05 -18.59 -32.39
N PRO A 30 -9.21 -19.68 -33.14
CA PRO A 30 -8.95 -21.04 -32.68
C PRO A 30 -7.46 -21.30 -32.40
N VAL A 31 -7.18 -22.04 -31.33
CA VAL A 31 -5.84 -22.42 -30.87
C VAL A 31 -5.23 -23.42 -31.85
N GLY A 32 -4.56 -22.90 -32.88
CA GLY A 32 -3.94 -23.68 -33.94
C GLY A 32 -2.57 -23.12 -34.32
N LYS A 33 -1.57 -23.51 -33.53
CA LYS A 33 -0.11 -23.45 -33.78
C LYS A 33 0.49 -22.05 -34.06
N GLN A 34 1.40 -21.66 -33.16
CA GLN A 34 2.29 -20.49 -33.16
C GLN A 34 1.66 -19.15 -32.75
N THR A 35 1.54 -18.95 -31.44
CA THR A 35 1.33 -17.63 -30.84
C THR A 35 2.63 -16.83 -30.82
N LEU A 36 2.53 -15.51 -30.87
CA LEU A 36 3.68 -14.57 -30.87
C LEU A 36 4.63 -14.76 -29.66
N PHE A 37 4.13 -15.35 -28.57
CA PHE A 37 4.92 -15.72 -27.39
C PHE A 37 5.96 -16.81 -27.67
N SER A 38 5.65 -17.78 -28.53
CA SER A 38 6.60 -18.86 -28.88
C SER A 38 7.82 -18.28 -29.61
N ARG A 39 7.58 -17.33 -30.53
CA ARG A 39 8.63 -16.71 -31.34
C ARG A 39 9.58 -15.84 -30.51
N THR A 40 9.07 -15.14 -29.48
CA THR A 40 9.91 -14.31 -28.61
C THR A 40 10.74 -15.13 -27.64
N LEU A 41 10.26 -16.30 -27.22
CA LEU A 41 11.01 -17.21 -26.34
C LEU A 41 12.17 -17.88 -27.09
N ASP A 42 11.93 -18.40 -28.29
CA ASP A 42 12.99 -19.01 -29.12
C ASP A 42 14.12 -18.03 -29.47
N GLN A 43 13.78 -16.76 -29.73
CA GLN A 43 14.78 -15.75 -30.09
C GLN A 43 15.72 -15.38 -28.93
N SER A 44 15.29 -15.61 -27.68
CA SER A 44 16.11 -15.36 -26.48
C SER A 44 17.10 -16.51 -26.19
N LEU A 45 16.74 -17.74 -26.59
CA LEU A 45 17.53 -18.94 -26.32
C LEU A 45 18.59 -19.22 -27.40
N LEU A 46 18.49 -18.58 -28.56
CA LEU A 46 19.43 -18.74 -29.68
C LEU A 46 20.60 -17.75 -29.67
N ARG A 47 20.71 -16.84 -28.69
CA ARG A 47 21.86 -15.93 -28.59
C ARG A 47 22.95 -16.54 -27.70
N ASP A 48 23.43 -17.71 -28.11
CA ASP A 48 24.67 -18.34 -27.66
C ASP A 48 25.76 -18.04 -28.69
N SER A 49 26.41 -16.88 -28.54
CA SER A 49 27.73 -16.64 -29.12
C SER A 49 28.56 -15.93 -28.07
N VAL A 50 29.21 -16.79 -27.28
CA VAL A 50 30.47 -16.56 -26.60
C VAL A 50 31.42 -15.80 -27.53
N ASP A 51 31.81 -14.58 -27.12
CA ASP A 51 33.08 -13.98 -27.53
C ASP A 51 33.95 -13.83 -26.28
N LYS A 52 35.16 -14.36 -26.40
CA LYS A 52 36.13 -14.51 -25.32
C LYS A 52 37.08 -13.32 -25.34
N GLY A 53 37.36 -12.78 -24.16
CA GLY A 53 38.60 -12.07 -23.83
C GLY A 53 38.79 -10.73 -24.54
N GLU A 54 38.59 -9.62 -23.83
CA GLU A 54 39.66 -8.91 -23.12
C GLU A 54 39.01 -7.94 -22.10
N THR A 55 39.65 -7.82 -20.94
CA THR A 55 39.48 -6.83 -19.86
C THR A 55 38.56 -5.64 -20.15
N PHE A 56 37.49 -5.43 -19.36
CA PHE A 56 37.10 -4.16 -18.71
C PHE A 56 35.80 -4.36 -17.89
N GLY A 57 35.88 -4.15 -16.57
CA GLY A 57 34.70 -3.90 -15.72
C GLY A 57 33.99 -5.11 -15.14
N ALA A 58 34.65 -5.84 -14.21
CA ALA A 58 33.93 -6.69 -13.27
C ALA A 58 33.05 -5.82 -12.36
N GLN A 59 31.80 -5.61 -12.76
CA GLN A 59 30.75 -5.12 -11.89
C GLN A 59 29.71 -6.23 -11.81
N ALA A 60 29.99 -7.22 -10.96
CA ALA A 60 28.93 -8.04 -10.42
C ALA A 60 28.00 -7.09 -9.68
N ASP A 61 26.83 -6.82 -10.25
CA ASP A 61 25.78 -6.05 -9.61
C ASP A 61 25.21 -6.92 -8.47
N PHE A 62 25.93 -6.92 -7.35
CA PHE A 62 25.42 -7.47 -6.10
C PHE A 62 24.17 -6.67 -5.77
N ILE A 63 23.00 -7.33 -5.75
CA ILE A 63 21.77 -6.78 -5.17
C ILE A 63 22.12 -6.35 -3.74
N ARG A 64 22.43 -5.08 -3.58
CA ARG A 64 22.71 -4.46 -2.30
C ARG A 64 21.36 -4.31 -1.64
N TYR A 65 21.04 -5.23 -0.74
CA TYR A 65 19.97 -5.00 0.23
C TYR A 65 20.22 -3.61 0.80
N PRO A 66 19.23 -2.69 0.74
CA PRO A 66 19.38 -1.40 1.38
C PRO A 66 19.74 -1.71 2.83
N ASP A 67 20.93 -1.25 3.24
CA ASP A 67 21.38 -1.27 4.62
C ASP A 67 20.19 -0.78 5.45
N GLN A 68 19.61 -1.66 6.26
CA GLN A 68 18.51 -1.28 7.14
C GLN A 68 19.12 -0.29 8.12
N GLN A 69 19.04 0.99 7.77
CA GLN A 69 19.43 2.07 8.65
C GLN A 69 18.53 1.95 9.87
N HIS A 70 19.06 1.32 10.91
CA HIS A 70 18.48 1.35 12.23
C HIS A 70 18.50 2.80 12.64
N THR A 71 17.38 3.51 12.44
CA THR A 71 17.19 4.81 13.03
C THR A 71 17.36 4.59 14.53
N PRO A 72 18.36 5.20 15.17
CA PRO A 72 18.58 5.00 16.59
C PRO A 72 17.29 5.40 17.30
N VAL A 73 16.84 4.54 18.22
CA VAL A 73 15.62 4.77 19.00
C VAL A 73 15.91 5.95 19.92
N THR A 74 15.62 7.16 19.43
CA THR A 74 15.70 8.37 20.24
C THR A 74 14.51 8.39 21.20
N PRO A 75 14.63 9.01 22.39
CA PRO A 75 13.54 9.09 23.36
C PRO A 75 12.24 9.62 22.74
N ASP A 76 12.35 10.53 21.77
CA ASP A 76 11.25 11.14 21.04
C ASP A 76 10.42 10.12 20.22
N ASN A 77 11.08 9.16 19.58
CA ASN A 77 10.45 8.10 18.77
C ASN A 77 10.33 6.74 19.49
N SER A 78 10.34 6.75 20.82
CA SER A 78 10.19 5.51 21.59
C SER A 78 8.81 4.86 21.37
N PHE A 79 8.78 3.52 21.38
CA PHE A 79 7.53 2.77 21.29
C PHE A 79 6.50 3.21 22.34
N ALA A 80 6.94 3.48 23.57
CA ALA A 80 6.09 3.95 24.65
C ALA A 80 5.39 5.28 24.31
N ASN A 81 6.10 6.23 23.69
CA ASN A 81 5.51 7.48 23.22
C ASN A 81 4.50 7.24 22.11
N THR A 82 4.82 6.39 21.12
CA THR A 82 3.89 6.04 20.04
C THR A 82 2.60 5.42 20.59
N VAL A 83 2.70 4.52 21.56
CA VAL A 83 1.51 3.92 22.21
C VAL A 83 0.73 4.97 22.97
N LYS A 84 1.39 5.83 23.75
CA LYS A 84 0.74 6.93 24.48
C LYS A 84 -0.01 7.88 23.55
N ASN A 85 0.63 8.29 22.46
CA ASN A 85 0.02 9.15 21.44
C ASN A 85 -1.16 8.46 20.76
N SER A 86 -1.04 7.16 20.47
CA SER A 86 -2.13 6.36 19.90
C SER A 86 -3.34 6.25 20.84
N LEU A 87 -3.10 6.08 22.14
CA LEU A 87 -4.17 6.07 23.15
C LEU A 87 -4.86 7.43 23.27
N ASN A 88 -4.10 8.52 23.26
CA ASN A 88 -4.66 9.88 23.19
C ASN A 88 -5.52 10.04 21.94
N LYS A 89 -5.06 9.53 20.79
CA LYS A 89 -5.82 9.58 19.55
C LYS A 89 -7.15 8.83 19.62
N VAL A 90 -7.16 7.67 20.28
CA VAL A 90 -8.40 6.91 20.49
C VAL A 90 -9.37 7.69 21.37
N ASN A 91 -8.87 8.38 22.40
CA ASN A 91 -9.69 9.26 23.24
C ASN A 91 -10.29 10.43 22.44
N GLU A 92 -9.49 11.09 21.59
CA GLU A 92 -9.99 12.11 20.66
C GLU A 92 -11.08 11.57 19.75
N LEU A 93 -10.89 10.37 19.17
CA LEU A 93 -11.89 9.73 18.31
C LEU A 93 -13.18 9.40 19.06
N GLN A 94 -13.11 9.02 20.34
CA GLN A 94 -14.31 8.84 21.18
C GLN A 94 -15.03 10.16 21.42
N SER A 95 -14.30 11.23 21.75
CA SER A 95 -14.89 12.56 21.94
C SER A 95 -15.54 13.08 20.66
N ALA A 96 -14.85 12.94 19.52
CA ALA A 96 -15.38 13.33 18.21
C ALA A 96 -16.64 12.53 17.84
N LYS A 97 -16.68 11.23 18.15
CA LYS A 97 -17.89 10.42 17.99
C LYS A 97 -19.04 10.94 18.85
N ALA A 98 -18.80 11.23 20.13
CA ALA A 98 -19.83 11.73 21.03
C ALA A 98 -20.40 13.07 20.56
N GLN A 99 -19.52 13.99 20.14
CA GLN A 99 -19.92 15.27 19.59
C GLN A 99 -20.70 15.12 18.28
N ALA A 100 -20.24 14.27 17.35
CA ALA A 100 -20.96 14.01 16.10
C ALA A 100 -22.37 13.45 16.34
N ILE A 101 -22.55 12.60 17.37
CA ILE A 101 -23.86 12.09 17.76
C ILE A 101 -24.74 13.23 18.30
N ASP A 102 -24.21 14.09 19.16
CA ASP A 102 -24.96 15.22 19.71
C ASP A 102 -25.36 16.24 18.63
N ASP A 103 -24.42 16.57 17.74
CA ASP A 103 -24.67 17.47 16.61
C ASP A 103 -25.73 16.91 15.67
N PHE A 104 -25.73 15.59 15.45
CA PHE A 104 -26.72 14.94 14.60
C PHE A 104 -28.09 14.88 15.29
N ALA A 105 -28.14 14.51 16.57
CA ALA A 105 -29.39 14.42 17.33
C ALA A 105 -30.04 15.80 17.55
N SER A 106 -29.24 16.85 17.72
CA SER A 106 -29.70 18.23 17.84
C SER A 106 -30.08 18.87 16.50
N GLY A 107 -29.83 18.20 15.38
CA GLY A 107 -30.10 18.70 14.04
C GLY A 107 -29.11 19.77 13.54
N ARG A 108 -28.03 20.05 14.30
CA ARG A 108 -26.93 20.94 13.87
C ARG A 108 -26.19 20.40 12.65
N THR A 109 -26.11 19.07 12.54
CA THR A 109 -25.67 18.38 11.33
C THR A 109 -26.70 17.35 10.89
N GLN A 110 -26.92 17.22 9.59
CA GLN A 110 -27.78 16.18 9.00
C GLN A 110 -26.97 15.16 8.19
N ASN A 111 -25.64 15.26 8.22
CA ASN A 111 -24.78 14.37 7.46
C ASN A 111 -24.60 13.01 8.15
N VAL A 112 -25.52 12.09 7.85
CA VAL A 112 -25.47 10.70 8.35
C VAL A 112 -24.18 9.99 7.97
N HIS A 113 -23.62 10.27 6.78
CA HIS A 113 -22.44 9.58 6.29
C HIS A 113 -21.20 9.91 7.13
N GLU A 114 -21.02 11.19 7.46
CA GLU A 114 -19.92 11.65 8.31
C GLU A 114 -20.04 11.13 9.74
N LEU A 115 -21.27 11.10 10.29
CA LEU A 115 -21.56 10.45 11.57
C LEU A 115 -21.14 8.98 11.54
N MET A 116 -21.59 8.23 10.54
CA MET A 116 -21.28 6.81 10.39
C MET A 116 -19.76 6.58 10.29
N ILE A 117 -19.04 7.37 9.49
CA ILE A 117 -17.58 7.28 9.38
C ILE A 117 -16.92 7.53 10.74
N THR A 118 -17.34 8.58 11.45
CA THR A 118 -16.77 8.93 12.75
C THR A 118 -17.02 7.84 13.79
N MET A 119 -18.23 7.28 13.82
CA MET A 119 -18.57 6.14 14.68
C MET A 119 -17.75 4.90 14.35
N GLN A 120 -17.58 4.58 13.06
CA GLN A 120 -16.78 3.43 12.62
C GLN A 120 -15.31 3.59 12.96
N LYS A 121 -14.71 4.77 12.72
CA LYS A 121 -13.32 5.08 13.08
C LYS A 121 -13.09 4.88 14.58
N SER A 122 -13.95 5.46 15.42
CA SER A 122 -13.85 5.32 16.88
C SER A 122 -13.99 3.86 17.35
N SER A 123 -14.97 3.13 16.80
CA SER A 123 -15.19 1.71 17.13
C SER A 123 -14.01 0.83 16.72
N LEU A 124 -13.48 1.01 15.51
CA LEU A 124 -12.32 0.27 15.02
C LEU A 124 -11.06 0.56 15.85
N ALA A 125 -10.82 1.85 16.16
CA ALA A 125 -9.68 2.25 16.99
C ALA A 125 -9.73 1.63 18.39
N MET A 126 -10.92 1.57 19.01
CA MET A 126 -11.11 0.91 20.31
C MET A 126 -10.90 -0.61 20.27
N LYS A 127 -11.39 -1.27 19.21
CA LYS A 127 -11.15 -2.71 18.99
C LYS A 127 -9.66 -3.00 18.85
N LEU A 128 -8.97 -2.21 18.03
CA LEU A 128 -7.52 -2.33 17.85
C LEU A 128 -6.78 -2.12 19.17
N THR A 129 -7.13 -1.07 19.92
CA THR A 129 -6.53 -0.79 21.23
C THR A 129 -6.70 -1.96 22.20
N SER A 130 -7.88 -2.57 22.23
CA SER A 130 -8.16 -3.73 23.09
C SER A 130 -7.34 -4.96 22.67
N ALA A 131 -7.20 -5.19 21.36
CA ALA A 131 -6.37 -6.28 20.83
C ALA A 131 -4.89 -6.09 21.19
N VAL A 132 -4.36 -4.89 21.01
CA VAL A 132 -2.98 -4.53 21.37
C VAL A 132 -2.78 -4.68 22.88
N ARG A 133 -3.69 -4.18 23.71
CA ARG A 133 -3.65 -4.36 25.17
C ARG A 133 -3.57 -5.85 25.54
N GLY A 134 -4.40 -6.69 24.91
CA GLY A 134 -4.36 -8.13 25.12
C GLY A 134 -2.98 -8.72 24.80
N LYS A 135 -2.41 -8.36 23.64
CA LYS A 135 -1.08 -8.82 23.21
C LYS A 135 0.05 -8.37 24.13
N VAL A 136 -0.02 -7.15 24.66
CA VAL A 136 0.97 -6.65 25.64
C VAL A 136 0.89 -7.44 26.94
N LEU A 137 -0.32 -7.74 27.43
CA LEU A 137 -0.49 -8.57 28.63
C LEU A 137 -0.02 -10.02 28.42
N GLU A 138 -0.28 -10.58 27.24
CA GLU A 138 0.24 -11.90 26.86
C GLU A 138 1.77 -11.90 26.83
N ALA A 139 2.41 -10.90 26.21
CA ALA A 139 3.86 -10.78 26.16
C ALA A 139 4.47 -10.65 27.56
N TYR A 140 3.85 -9.84 28.43
CA TYR A 140 4.27 -9.73 29.84
C TYR A 140 4.17 -11.09 30.55
N LYS A 141 3.05 -11.79 30.37
CA LYS A 141 2.85 -13.12 30.95
C LYS A 141 3.88 -14.12 30.44
N GLU A 142 4.22 -14.08 29.15
CA GLU A 142 5.21 -14.98 28.57
C GLU A 142 6.61 -14.72 29.14
N ILE A 143 7.02 -13.45 29.24
CA ILE A 143 8.30 -13.07 29.88
C ILE A 143 8.31 -13.54 31.35
N SER A 144 7.20 -13.41 32.07
CA SER A 144 7.11 -13.87 33.46
C SER A 144 7.20 -15.39 33.61
N LYS A 145 6.76 -16.15 32.60
CA LYS A 145 6.85 -17.62 32.59
C LYS A 145 8.22 -18.13 32.17
N MET A 146 8.96 -17.35 31.39
CA MET A 146 10.34 -17.69 31.00
C MET A 146 11.33 -17.48 32.16
N GLN A 147 10.93 -16.81 33.25
CA GLN A 147 11.76 -16.63 34.43
C GLN A 147 11.43 -17.70 35.49
N PHE A 148 12.44 -18.55 35.72
CA PHE A 148 12.59 -19.65 36.69
C PHE A 148 12.06 -21.03 36.28
#